data_AF-K9PQW6-F1
#
_entry.id   AF-K9PQW6-F1
#
_cell.length_a   1.000
_cell.length_b   1.000
_cell.length_c   1.000
_cell.angle_alpha   90.00
_cell.angle_beta   90.00
_cell.angle_gamma   90.00
#
_symmetry.space_group_name_H-M   'P 1'
#
loop_
_entity.id
_entity.type
_entity.pdbx_description
1 polymer ?
#
loop_
_entity_poly.entity_id
_entity_poly.type
_entity_poly.pdbx_seq_one_letter_code
_entity_poly.pdbx_strand_id
1 'polypeptide(L)' 'MATEQELQSLFNTLDIDQDGKVSIHELFLSPGLSAIVSAETGISSPQELLARYDSDEDGSVTFEELKEAVEKVNNLT' A
#
# COMPACT_ATOMS: atom_id res chain seq x y z
N MET A 1 4.65 0.37 15.07
CA MET A 1 4.85 1.45 14.09
C MET A 1 5.72 0.86 13.01
N ALA A 2 5.17 0.66 11.81
CA ALA A 2 5.99 0.28 10.66
C ALA A 2 7.00 1.40 10.41
N THR A 3 8.28 1.06 10.31
CA THR A 3 9.33 2.02 9.96
C THR A 3 9.36 2.20 8.44
N GLU A 4 9.98 3.28 7.97
CA GLU A 4 10.20 3.49 6.53
C GLU A 4 10.87 2.28 5.86
N GLN A 5 11.72 1.56 6.59
CA GLN A 5 12.39 0.35 6.12
C GLN A 5 11.44 -0.85 5.99
N GLU A 6 10.50 -1.00 6.93
CA GLU A 6 9.46 -2.02 6.85
C GLU A 6 8.52 -1.72 5.68
N LEU A 7 8.11 -0.46 5.53
CA LEU A 7 7.30 -0.01 4.39
C LEU A 7 8.00 -0.23 3.06
N GLN A 8 9.31 0.06 2.98
CA GLN A 8 10.09 -0.14 1.76
C GLN A 8 10.29 -1.63 1.43
N SER A 9 10.47 -2.47 2.45
CA SER A 9 10.60 -3.92 2.27
C SER A 9 9.26 -4.54 1.85
N LEU A 10 8.17 -4.08 2.45
CA LEU A 10 6.82 -4.41 2.01
C LEU A 10 6.63 -3.95 0.57
N PHE A 11 6.83 -2.66 0.27
CA PHE A 11 6.70 -2.08 -1.08
C PHE A 11 7.45 -2.89 -2.15
N ASN A 12 8.73 -3.20 -1.95
CA ASN A 12 9.51 -4.02 -2.88
C ASN A 12 8.99 -5.45 -3.04
N THR A 13 8.27 -5.97 -2.05
CA THR A 13 7.61 -7.29 -2.14
C THR A 13 6.30 -7.20 -2.93
N LEU A 14 5.69 -6.00 -2.99
CA LEU A 14 4.41 -5.75 -3.67
C LEU A 14 4.62 -5.46 -5.15
N ASP A 15 5.65 -4.66 -5.42
CA ASP A 15 6.07 -4.21 -6.73
C ASP A 15 6.79 -5.37 -7.44
N ILE A 16 5.99 -6.27 -8.00
CA ILE A 16 6.44 -7.52 -8.62
C ILE A 16 7.23 -7.19 -9.88
N ASP A 17 6.76 -6.19 -10.64
CA ASP A 17 7.41 -5.77 -11.88
C ASP A 17 8.48 -4.69 -11.71
N GLN A 18 8.64 -4.18 -10.48
CA GLN A 18 9.66 -3.22 -10.06
C GLN A 18 9.57 -1.90 -10.83
N ASP A 19 8.35 -1.45 -11.14
CA ASP A 19 8.12 -0.17 -11.83
C ASP A 19 8.00 1.02 -10.88
N GLY A 20 8.11 0.78 -9.57
CA GLY A 20 8.08 1.81 -8.53
C GLY A 20 6.67 2.18 -8.10
N LYS A 21 5.66 1.39 -8.46
CA LYS A 21 4.28 1.52 -8.00
C LYS A 21 3.66 0.14 -7.79
N VAL A 22 2.58 0.12 -7.04
CA VAL A 22 1.87 -1.11 -6.68
C VAL A 22 0.48 -1.02 -7.25
N SER A 23 0.27 -1.72 -8.36
CA SER A 23 -1.00 -1.71 -9.08
C SER A 23 -2.00 -2.66 -8.42
N ILE A 24 -3.31 -2.44 -8.64
CA ILE A 24 -4.36 -3.38 -8.19
C ILE A 24 -4.06 -4.81 -8.62
N HIS A 25 -3.56 -4.97 -9.85
CA HIS A 25 -3.21 -6.26 -10.40
C HIS A 25 -2.17 -6.98 -9.53
N GLU A 26 -1.13 -6.28 -9.08
CA GLU A 26 -0.07 -6.84 -8.25
C GLU A 26 -0.59 -7.18 -6.84
N LEU A 27 -1.43 -6.32 -6.26
CA LEU A 27 -2.13 -6.59 -5.00
C LEU A 27 -3.04 -7.83 -5.09
N PHE A 28 -3.69 -8.03 -6.24
CA PHE A 28 -4.54 -9.21 -6.49
C PHE A 28 -3.70 -10.48 -6.70
N LEU A 29 -2.56 -10.35 -7.35
CA LEU A 29 -1.63 -11.46 -7.61
C LEU A 29 -0.88 -11.89 -6.34
N SER A 30 -0.83 -11.03 -5.31
CA SER A 30 -0.18 -11.28 -4.03
C SER A 30 -1.20 -11.40 -2.86
N PRO A 31 -1.97 -12.49 -2.77
CA PRO A 31 -3.01 -12.66 -1.75
C PRO A 31 -2.49 -12.66 -0.30
N GLY A 32 -1.23 -13.04 -0.08
CA GLY A 32 -0.58 -12.92 1.23
C GLY A 32 -0.43 -11.47 1.70
N LEU A 33 -0.54 -10.53 0.77
CA LEU A 33 -0.30 -9.13 1.02
C LEU A 33 -1.55 -8.31 1.28
N SER A 34 -2.66 -8.66 0.63
CA SER A 34 -3.98 -8.18 1.02
C SER A 34 -4.18 -8.35 2.53
N ALA A 35 -3.66 -9.44 3.11
CA ALA A 35 -3.68 -9.68 4.56
C ALA A 35 -2.79 -8.71 5.38
N ILE A 36 -1.60 -8.34 4.90
CA ILE A 36 -0.71 -7.40 5.60
C ILE A 36 -1.32 -6.00 5.59
N VAL A 37 -1.79 -5.56 4.42
CA VAL A 37 -2.44 -4.25 4.32
C VAL A 37 -3.75 -4.27 5.11
N SER A 38 -4.53 -5.35 5.05
CA SER A 38 -5.71 -5.53 5.92
C SER A 38 -5.36 -5.43 7.40
N ALA A 39 -4.23 -5.98 7.83
CA ALA A 39 -3.82 -5.97 9.24
C ALA A 39 -3.35 -4.58 9.71
N GLU A 40 -2.61 -3.84 8.87
CA GLU A 40 -2.12 -2.51 9.22
C GLU A 40 -3.18 -1.41 9.04
N THR A 41 -4.05 -1.55 8.04
CA THR A 41 -4.98 -0.49 7.62
C THR A 41 -6.45 -0.81 7.90
N GLY A 42 -6.76 -2.06 8.20
CA GLY A 42 -8.14 -2.57 8.33
C GLY A 42 -8.84 -2.81 6.99
N ILE A 43 -8.16 -2.59 5.85
CA ILE A 43 -8.79 -2.63 4.53
C ILE A 43 -8.75 -4.02 3.93
N SER A 44 -9.93 -4.59 3.70
CA SER A 44 -10.08 -5.98 3.20
C SER A 44 -10.12 -6.09 1.67
N SER A 45 -9.99 -4.98 0.93
CA SER A 45 -10.12 -4.96 -0.53
C SER A 45 -9.12 -4.02 -1.19
N PRO A 46 -8.42 -4.43 -2.26
CA PRO A 46 -7.44 -3.59 -2.94
C PRO A 46 -8.07 -2.33 -3.55
N GLN A 47 -9.35 -2.37 -3.91
CA GLN A 47 -10.10 -1.19 -4.38
C GLN A 47 -10.29 -0.15 -3.28
N GLU A 48 -10.54 -0.60 -2.04
CA GLU A 48 -10.71 0.28 -0.89
C GLU A 48 -9.35 0.82 -0.41
N LEU A 49 -8.28 0.06 -0.67
CA LEU A 49 -6.90 0.45 -0.42
C LEU A 49 -6.51 1.59 -1.35
N LEU A 50 -6.77 1.44 -2.65
CA LEU A 50 -6.62 2.55 -3.60
C LEU A 50 -7.50 3.73 -3.21
N ALA A 51 -8.80 3.53 -3.02
CA ALA A 51 -9.71 4.63 -2.70
C ALA A 51 -9.31 5.43 -1.45
N ARG A 52 -8.47 4.86 -0.58
CA ARG A 52 -7.96 5.50 0.62
C ARG A 52 -6.54 6.06 0.48
N TYR A 53 -5.73 5.53 -0.43
CA TYR A 53 -4.29 5.79 -0.50
C TYR A 53 -3.80 6.26 -1.87
N ASP A 54 -4.43 5.84 -2.96
CA ASP A 54 -4.25 6.38 -4.31
C ASP A 54 -4.87 7.77 -4.37
N SER A 55 -4.03 8.79 -4.12
CA SER A 55 -4.47 10.18 -4.05
C SER A 55 -4.61 10.80 -5.44
N ASP A 56 -3.92 10.25 -6.43
CA ASP A 56 -3.99 10.70 -7.82
C ASP A 56 -5.05 9.94 -8.65
N GLU A 57 -5.62 8.87 -8.08
CA GLU A 57 -6.63 8.01 -8.72
C GLU A 57 -6.11 7.36 -10.03
N ASP A 58 -4.81 7.05 -10.11
CA ASP A 58 -4.17 6.38 -11.27
C ASP A 58 -4.41 4.86 -11.27
N GLY A 59 -4.93 4.30 -10.16
CA GLY A 59 -5.16 2.87 -10.00
C GLY A 59 -3.94 2.10 -9.51
N SER A 60 -2.92 2.81 -9.02
CA SER A 60 -1.69 2.25 -8.44
C SER A 60 -1.26 3.09 -7.25
N VAL A 61 -0.61 2.47 -6.26
CA VAL A 61 -0.05 3.17 -5.09
C VAL A 61 1.45 3.27 -5.23
N THR A 62 1.99 4.47 -5.30
CA THR A 62 3.44 4.72 -5.28
C THR A 62 4.01 4.60 -3.86
N PHE A 63 5.33 4.44 -3.74
CA PHE A 63 5.98 4.41 -2.43
C PHE A 63 5.74 5.70 -1.63
N GLU A 64 5.71 6.85 -2.33
CA GLU A 64 5.41 8.15 -1.73
C GLU A 64 3.98 8.20 -1.16
N GLU A 65 3.00 7.70 -1.91
CA GLU A 65 1.61 7.64 -1.44
C GLU A 65 1.42 6.68 -0.27
N LEU A 66 2.10 5.53 -0.29
CA LEU A 66 2.10 4.59 0.84
C LEU A 66 2.73 5.21 2.10
N LYS A 67 3.82 5.97 1.93
CA LYS A 67 4.47 6.69 3.03
C LYS A 67 3.56 7.78 3.59
N GLU A 68 2.99 8.62 2.73
CA GLU A 68 2.04 9.66 3.12
C GLU A 68 0.80 9.08 3.81
N ALA A 69 0.33 7.93 3.33
CA ALA A 69 -0.76 7.18 3.94
C ALA A 69 -0.48 6.79 5.40
N VAL A 70 0.69 6.21 5.65
CA VAL A 70 1.11 5.80 7.01
C VAL A 70 1.34 7.02 7.90
N GLU A 71 1.90 8.10 7.37
CA GLU A 71 2.07 9.37 8.11
C GLU A 71 0.71 10.01 8.43
N LYS A 72 -0.24 10.03 7.48
CA LYS A 72 -1.61 10.53 7.73
C LYS A 72 -2.33 9.72 8.79
N VAL A 73 -2.21 8.40 8.78
CA VAL A 73 -2.80 7.52 9.80
C VAL A 73 -2.17 7.80 11.18
N ASN A 74 -0.87 8.07 11.26
CA ASN A 74 -0.21 8.43 12.52
C ASN A 74 -0.60 9.82 13.03
N ASN A 75 -0.78 10.81 12.15
CA ASN A 75 -1.21 12.18 12.53
C ASN A 75 -2.71 12.29 12.86
N LEU A 76 -3.49 11.22 12.70
CA LEU A 76 -4.90 11.15 13.06
C LEU A 76 -5.14 10.58 14.48
N THR A 77 -4.09 10.44 15.31
CA THR A 77 -4.20 9.93 16.69
C THR A 77 -3.80 10.97 17.74
#